data_AF-N2B5Q3-F1
#
_entry.id   AF-N2B5Q3-F1
#
_cell.length_a   1.000
_cell.length_b   1.000
_cell.length_c   1.000
_cell.angle_alpha   90.00
_cell.angle_beta   90.00
_cell.angle_gamma   90.00
#
_symmetry.space_group_name_H-M   'P 1'
#
loop_
_entity.id
_entity.type
_entity.pdbx_description
1 polymer ?
#
loop_
_entity_poly.entity_id
_entity_poly.type
_entity_poly.pdbx_seq_one_letter_code
_entity_poly.pdbx_strand_id
1 'polypeptide(L)'
;MEINKQNKLLGTEQDALRQEEEQEKWQKTYGEKLPDVIEKMDMLLADGSKEAWMQLKSMFLPGELFEHYKQTDVYATMYLVMCIWERESEEGSSQNILKQGGTVAELTDYLFQLKMILYRLDFEIGNETTEEFLSFIRIHDTSMATLETMLTTSVMRSLKLALKLENIFETSGLKGYEIYLLLFIEKHWTGNYRVRKKLSSYGIQCSSDIKGIAGNDMEIVIPLQELMWKLLYKDNDSEKEIAKYLKKNTITNESWKTLLGLDGVKEIEYYLLLVNVLLEERVFDKAVIVLEFVIEQKPEYEPAVYLLEKIRQSVCETENGL
;
A
#
# COMPACT_ATOMS: atom_id res chain seq x y z
N MET A 1 -8.83 -25.00 -37.66
CA MET A 1 -9.48 -25.88 -36.66
C MET A 1 -8.65 -25.84 -35.39
N GLU A 2 -8.54 -24.73 -34.66
CA GLU A 2 -9.60 -23.86 -34.13
C GLU A 2 -10.71 -24.64 -33.41
N ILE A 3 -11.01 -24.19 -32.19
CA ILE A 3 -12.06 -24.63 -31.25
C ILE A 3 -11.73 -25.87 -30.38
N ASN A 4 -10.55 -25.95 -29.75
CA ASN A 4 -10.42 -26.88 -28.60
C ASN A 4 -9.46 -26.46 -27.48
N LYS A 5 -9.13 -25.17 -27.39
CA LYS A 5 -8.32 -24.61 -26.29
C LYS A 5 -8.97 -23.42 -25.56
N GLN A 6 -10.22 -23.09 -25.88
CA GLN A 6 -10.99 -22.07 -25.16
C GLN A 6 -11.85 -22.62 -24.01
N ASN A 7 -11.99 -23.95 -23.86
CA ASN A 7 -12.79 -24.57 -22.79
C ASN A 7 -12.01 -24.90 -21.51
N LYS A 8 -10.82 -24.33 -21.31
CA LYS A 8 -10.04 -24.52 -20.07
C LYS A 8 -10.17 -23.34 -19.09
N LEU A 9 -11.11 -22.42 -19.36
CA LEU A 9 -11.22 -21.10 -18.72
C LEU A 9 -12.58 -20.81 -18.06
N LEU A 10 -13.45 -21.80 -17.93
CA LEU A 10 -14.64 -21.73 -17.08
C LEU A 10 -14.67 -23.03 -16.27
N GLY A 11 -14.64 -22.93 -14.94
CA GLY A 11 -14.95 -24.07 -14.06
C GLY A 11 -16.23 -24.72 -14.55
N THR A 12 -16.21 -26.04 -14.67
CA THR A 12 -17.28 -26.76 -15.36
C THR A 12 -18.62 -26.53 -14.64
N GLU A 13 -19.75 -26.61 -15.35
CA GLU A 13 -21.10 -26.57 -14.73
C GLU A 13 -21.20 -27.58 -13.56
N GLN A 14 -20.47 -28.69 -13.65
CA GLN A 14 -20.34 -29.69 -12.58
C GLN A 14 -19.58 -29.17 -11.35
N ASP A 15 -18.58 -28.31 -11.51
CA ASP A 15 -17.91 -27.65 -10.38
C ASP A 15 -18.83 -26.62 -9.71
N ALA A 16 -19.62 -25.88 -10.49
CA ALA A 16 -20.60 -24.92 -9.96
C ALA A 16 -21.71 -25.64 -9.16
N LEU A 17 -22.26 -26.72 -9.70
CA LEU A 17 -23.26 -27.54 -9.01
C LEU A 17 -22.70 -28.17 -7.71
N ARG A 18 -21.45 -28.63 -7.73
CA ARG A 18 -20.81 -29.17 -6.52
C ARG A 18 -20.63 -28.09 -5.45
N GLN A 19 -20.20 -26.88 -5.82
CA GLN A 19 -20.07 -25.77 -4.88
C GLN A 19 -21.43 -25.36 -4.30
N GLU A 20 -22.48 -25.35 -5.12
CA GLU A 20 -23.85 -25.08 -4.67
C GLU A 20 -24.35 -26.14 -3.68
N GLU A 21 -24.12 -27.44 -3.96
CA GLU A 21 -24.46 -28.52 -3.02
C GLU A 21 -23.66 -28.45 -1.71
N GLU A 22 -22.37 -28.13 -1.77
CA GLU A 22 -21.51 -27.94 -0.60
C GLU A 22 -22.00 -26.74 0.24
N GLN A 23 -22.37 -25.64 -0.40
CA GLN A 23 -22.92 -24.46 0.24
C GLN A 23 -24.30 -24.72 0.87
N GLU A 24 -25.19 -25.45 0.20
CA GLU A 24 -26.48 -25.84 0.77
C GLU A 24 -26.32 -26.73 2.01
N LYS A 25 -25.42 -27.72 1.95
CA LYS A 25 -25.11 -28.59 3.11
C LYS A 25 -24.55 -27.77 4.26
N TRP A 26 -23.65 -26.84 3.95
CA TRP A 26 -23.11 -25.92 4.95
C TRP A 26 -24.20 -25.06 5.58
N GLN A 27 -25.09 -24.48 4.76
CA GLN A 27 -26.18 -23.61 5.24
C GLN A 27 -27.12 -24.37 6.19
N LYS A 28 -27.50 -25.60 5.85
CA LYS A 28 -28.36 -26.46 6.69
C LYS A 28 -27.67 -26.92 7.98
N THR A 29 -26.36 -27.13 7.95
CA THR A 29 -25.62 -27.72 9.09
C THR A 29 -25.10 -26.67 10.07
N TYR A 30 -24.66 -25.54 9.55
CA TYR A 30 -23.96 -24.48 10.28
C TYR A 30 -24.61 -23.10 10.10
N GLY A 31 -25.12 -22.78 8.91
CA GLY A 31 -25.75 -21.48 8.64
C GLY A 31 -26.92 -21.15 9.57
N GLU A 32 -27.77 -22.14 9.89
CA GLU A 32 -28.88 -21.99 10.84
C GLU A 32 -28.43 -21.69 12.28
N LYS A 33 -27.20 -22.05 12.65
CA LYS A 33 -26.63 -21.86 14.00
C LYS A 33 -25.76 -20.61 14.11
N LEU A 34 -25.52 -19.91 13.00
CA LEU A 34 -24.75 -18.67 12.99
C LEU A 34 -25.33 -17.60 13.95
N PRO A 35 -26.66 -17.41 14.06
CA PRO A 35 -27.23 -16.48 15.02
C PRO A 35 -26.83 -16.78 16.47
N ASP A 36 -26.80 -18.05 16.89
CA ASP A 36 -26.39 -18.45 18.24
C ASP A 36 -24.91 -18.12 18.50
N VAL A 37 -24.06 -18.27 17.47
CA VAL A 37 -22.65 -17.90 17.54
C VAL A 37 -22.49 -16.39 17.71
N ILE A 38 -23.28 -15.59 16.98
CA ILE A 38 -23.29 -14.12 17.08
C ILE A 38 -23.79 -13.68 18.46
N GLU A 39 -24.89 -14.26 18.96
CA GLU A 39 -25.41 -13.96 20.30
C GLU A 39 -24.36 -14.25 21.38
N LYS A 40 -23.60 -15.33 21.24
CA LYS A 40 -22.48 -15.62 22.13
C LYS A 40 -21.38 -14.56 22.06
N MET A 41 -21.04 -14.08 20.86
CA MET A 41 -20.07 -12.99 20.71
C MET A 41 -20.58 -11.70 21.36
N ASP A 42 -21.84 -11.34 21.14
CA ASP A 42 -22.48 -10.16 21.73
C ASP A 42 -22.48 -10.22 23.26
N MET A 43 -22.80 -11.39 23.85
CA MET A 43 -22.72 -11.57 25.30
C MET A 43 -21.30 -11.35 25.86
N LEU A 44 -20.27 -11.83 25.16
CA LEU A 44 -18.87 -11.64 25.56
C LEU A 44 -18.39 -10.19 25.38
N LEU A 45 -18.87 -9.50 24.34
CA LEU A 45 -18.59 -8.09 24.12
C LEU A 45 -19.25 -7.21 25.20
N ALA A 46 -20.52 -7.47 25.50
CA ALA A 46 -21.31 -6.73 26.48
C ALA A 46 -20.80 -6.89 27.92
N ASP A 47 -20.22 -8.05 28.27
CA ASP A 47 -19.58 -8.25 29.58
C ASP A 47 -18.39 -7.31 29.80
N GLY A 48 -17.61 -7.04 28.74
CA GLY A 48 -16.55 -6.03 28.76
C GLY A 48 -15.34 -6.35 29.65
N SER A 49 -15.29 -7.54 30.29
CA SER A 49 -14.13 -7.97 31.08
C SER A 49 -13.00 -8.49 30.18
N LYS A 50 -11.76 -8.43 30.70
CA LYS A 50 -10.59 -8.99 30.02
C LYS A 50 -10.76 -10.50 29.80
N GLU A 51 -11.35 -11.20 30.76
CA GLU A 51 -11.65 -12.62 30.70
C GLU A 51 -12.63 -12.95 29.57
N ALA A 52 -13.70 -12.15 29.42
CA ALA A 52 -14.65 -12.31 28.32
C ALA A 52 -14.01 -12.05 26.95
N TRP A 53 -13.17 -11.01 26.83
CA TRP A 53 -12.44 -10.73 25.59
C TRP A 53 -11.42 -11.83 25.23
N MET A 54 -10.75 -12.43 26.22
CA MET A 54 -9.90 -13.59 26.01
C MET A 54 -10.70 -14.82 25.56
N GLN A 55 -11.90 -15.03 26.12
CA GLN A 55 -12.80 -16.09 25.65
C GLN A 55 -13.26 -15.83 24.22
N LEU A 56 -13.60 -14.58 23.88
CA LEU A 56 -13.95 -14.19 22.52
C LEU A 56 -12.79 -14.48 21.55
N LYS A 57 -11.56 -14.10 21.90
CA LYS A 57 -10.36 -14.41 21.09
C LYS A 57 -10.20 -15.90 20.85
N SER A 58 -10.43 -16.72 21.89
CA SER A 58 -10.26 -18.18 21.79
C SER A 58 -11.21 -18.82 20.76
N MET A 59 -12.34 -18.18 20.46
CA MET A 59 -13.28 -18.64 19.43
C MET A 59 -12.68 -18.61 18.02
N PHE A 60 -11.60 -17.84 17.80
CA PHE A 60 -10.93 -17.66 16.51
C PHE A 60 -9.64 -18.47 16.34
N LEU A 61 -9.27 -19.28 17.34
CA LEU A 61 -8.14 -20.20 17.22
C LEU A 61 -8.49 -21.38 16.29
N PRO A 62 -7.49 -22.05 15.67
CA PRO A 62 -7.74 -23.22 14.84
C PRO A 62 -8.56 -24.28 15.59
N GLY A 63 -9.69 -24.68 15.02
CA GLY A 63 -10.65 -25.60 15.63
C GLY A 63 -11.95 -25.67 14.83
N GLU A 64 -12.92 -26.42 15.34
CA GLU A 64 -14.21 -26.64 14.64
C GLU A 64 -14.93 -25.33 14.32
N LEU A 65 -15.00 -24.39 15.26
CA LEU A 65 -15.68 -23.12 15.04
C LEU A 65 -15.03 -22.31 13.91
N PHE A 66 -13.69 -22.25 13.89
CA PHE A 66 -12.94 -21.55 12.85
C PHE A 66 -13.16 -22.19 11.48
N GLU A 67 -13.02 -23.51 11.37
CA GLU A 67 -13.18 -24.21 10.10
C GLU A 67 -14.61 -24.10 9.54
N HIS A 68 -15.62 -24.07 10.41
CA HIS A 68 -17.01 -23.95 9.98
C HIS A 68 -17.39 -22.52 9.57
N TYR A 69 -16.86 -21.47 10.21
CA TYR A 69 -17.39 -20.10 10.03
C TYR A 69 -16.42 -19.10 9.38
N LYS A 70 -15.14 -19.43 9.18
CA LYS A 70 -14.12 -18.52 8.62
C LYS A 70 -14.49 -17.83 7.29
N GLN A 71 -15.39 -18.42 6.52
CA GLN A 71 -15.86 -17.91 5.23
C GLN A 71 -17.04 -16.93 5.33
N THR A 72 -17.60 -16.71 6.53
CA THR A 72 -18.68 -15.75 6.76
C THR A 72 -18.12 -14.37 7.05
N ASP A 73 -18.75 -13.32 6.50
CA ASP A 73 -18.30 -11.94 6.66
C ASP A 73 -18.25 -11.50 8.13
N VAL A 74 -19.24 -11.94 8.93
CA VAL A 74 -19.32 -11.62 10.36
C VAL A 74 -18.12 -12.20 11.12
N TYR A 75 -17.78 -13.47 10.87
CA TYR A 75 -16.68 -14.13 11.55
C TYR A 75 -15.33 -13.55 11.09
N ALA A 76 -15.17 -13.25 9.81
CA ALA A 76 -13.98 -12.58 9.28
C ALA A 76 -13.79 -11.17 9.87
N THR A 77 -14.88 -10.41 10.01
CA THR A 77 -14.86 -9.07 10.62
C THR A 77 -14.45 -9.16 12.09
N MET A 78 -15.06 -10.05 12.86
CA MET A 78 -14.72 -10.22 14.27
C MET A 78 -13.31 -10.79 14.47
N TYR A 79 -12.83 -11.63 13.55
CA TYR A 79 -11.42 -12.05 13.54
C TYR A 79 -10.48 -10.85 13.43
N LEU A 80 -10.75 -9.94 12.50
CA LEU A 80 -9.96 -8.69 12.34
C LEU A 80 -10.03 -7.83 13.60
N VAL A 81 -11.21 -7.66 14.20
CA VAL A 81 -11.39 -6.95 15.47
C VAL A 81 -10.50 -7.55 16.56
N MET A 82 -10.46 -8.87 16.70
CA MET A 82 -9.63 -9.53 17.72
C MET A 82 -8.13 -9.40 17.44
N CYS A 83 -7.72 -9.41 16.17
CA CYS A 83 -6.33 -9.12 15.80
C CYS A 83 -5.92 -7.68 16.14
N ILE A 84 -6.82 -6.71 15.92
CA ILE A 84 -6.58 -5.31 16.30
C ILE A 84 -6.45 -5.19 17.82
N TRP A 85 -7.39 -5.77 18.58
CA TRP A 85 -7.36 -5.74 20.04
C TRP A 85 -6.10 -6.37 20.63
N GLU A 86 -5.63 -7.48 20.06
CA GLU A 86 -4.38 -8.12 20.47
C GLU A 86 -3.19 -7.18 20.27
N ARG A 87 -3.08 -6.55 19.11
CA ARG A 87 -2.02 -5.57 18.83
C ARG A 87 -2.08 -4.37 19.75
N GLU A 88 -3.26 -3.79 19.97
CA GLU A 88 -3.46 -2.68 20.91
C GLU A 88 -3.01 -3.05 22.33
N SER A 89 -3.29 -4.30 22.75
CA SER A 89 -2.90 -4.82 24.07
C SER A 89 -1.38 -5.02 24.19
N GLU A 90 -0.73 -5.54 23.14
CA GLU A 90 0.73 -5.74 23.09
C GLU A 90 1.50 -4.42 23.07
N GLU A 91 0.97 -3.42 22.35
CA GLU A 91 1.54 -2.07 22.25
C GLU A 91 1.28 -1.24 23.53
N GLY A 92 0.46 -1.75 24.46
CA GLY A 92 0.07 -1.03 25.67
C GLY A 92 -0.75 0.23 25.36
N SER A 93 -1.51 0.21 24.26
CA SER A 93 -2.31 1.34 23.82
C SER A 93 -3.43 1.65 24.81
N SER A 94 -3.70 2.94 25.00
CA SER A 94 -4.88 3.40 25.74
C SER A 94 -6.18 3.25 24.94
N GLN A 95 -6.04 3.18 23.61
CA GLN A 95 -7.12 2.99 22.65
C GLN A 95 -7.48 1.50 22.57
N ASN A 96 -8.77 1.21 22.37
CA ASN A 96 -9.26 -0.17 22.35
C ASN A 96 -10.45 -0.31 21.39
N ILE A 97 -10.31 -1.14 20.37
CA ILE A 97 -11.36 -1.40 19.38
C ILE A 97 -12.63 -2.02 19.99
N LEU A 98 -12.50 -2.85 21.03
CA LEU A 98 -13.64 -3.48 21.70
C LEU A 98 -14.47 -2.49 22.51
N LYS A 99 -14.02 -1.23 22.66
CA LYS A 99 -14.81 -0.15 23.26
C LYS A 99 -15.64 0.64 22.24
N GLN A 100 -15.51 0.35 20.94
CA GLN A 100 -16.23 1.05 19.88
C GLN A 100 -17.69 0.57 19.71
N GLY A 101 -18.03 -0.59 20.28
CA GLY A 101 -19.36 -1.17 20.25
C GLY A 101 -19.48 -2.35 21.22
N GLY A 102 -20.67 -2.55 21.78
CA GLY A 102 -20.98 -3.67 22.68
C GLY A 102 -21.52 -4.90 21.95
N THR A 103 -21.68 -4.81 20.63
CA THR A 103 -22.18 -5.89 19.78
C THR A 103 -21.34 -6.04 18.53
N VAL A 104 -21.40 -7.22 17.91
CA VAL A 104 -20.82 -7.53 16.60
C VAL A 104 -21.31 -6.55 15.54
N ALA A 105 -22.59 -6.19 15.56
CA ALA A 105 -23.17 -5.25 14.60
C ALA A 105 -22.57 -3.84 14.71
N GLU A 106 -22.42 -3.32 15.92
CA GLU A 106 -21.82 -1.99 16.16
C GLU A 106 -20.34 -1.95 15.76
N LEU A 107 -19.57 -2.99 16.08
CA LEU A 107 -18.16 -3.09 15.68
C LEU A 107 -18.00 -3.25 14.16
N THR A 108 -18.91 -4.01 13.53
CA THR A 108 -18.95 -4.14 12.07
C THR A 108 -19.25 -2.78 11.42
N ASP A 109 -20.23 -2.04 11.94
CA ASP A 109 -20.59 -0.73 11.44
C ASP A 109 -19.43 0.28 11.61
N TYR A 110 -18.76 0.29 12.77
CA TYR A 110 -17.57 1.10 13.00
C TYR A 110 -16.47 0.86 11.94
N LEU A 111 -16.09 -0.40 11.70
CA LEU A 111 -15.09 -0.73 10.69
C LEU A 111 -15.57 -0.41 9.27
N PHE A 112 -16.86 -0.63 8.99
CA PHE A 112 -17.45 -0.31 7.70
C PHE A 112 -17.43 1.18 7.41
N GLN A 113 -17.83 2.03 8.37
CA GLN A 113 -17.76 3.48 8.23
C GLN A 113 -16.33 3.94 7.96
N LEU A 114 -15.35 3.46 8.74
CA LEU A 114 -13.94 3.78 8.52
C LEU A 114 -13.48 3.33 7.12
N LYS A 115 -13.85 2.12 6.69
CA LYS A 115 -13.55 1.62 5.34
C LYS A 115 -14.09 2.54 4.25
N MET A 116 -15.34 2.99 4.38
CA MET A 116 -15.97 3.87 3.39
C MET A 116 -15.32 5.25 3.34
N ILE A 117 -14.93 5.80 4.49
CA ILE A 117 -14.18 7.06 4.56
C ILE A 117 -12.81 6.91 3.87
N LEU A 118 -12.06 5.85 4.20
CA LEU A 118 -10.76 5.57 3.58
C LEU A 118 -10.85 5.36 2.07
N TYR A 119 -11.90 4.66 1.60
CA TYR A 119 -12.18 4.49 0.18
C TYR A 119 -12.43 5.85 -0.50
N ARG A 120 -13.28 6.69 0.07
CA ARG A 120 -13.55 8.03 -0.47
C ARG A 120 -12.30 8.92 -0.47
N LEU A 121 -11.43 8.80 0.53
CA LEU A 121 -10.14 9.50 0.55
C LEU A 121 -9.21 9.04 -0.59
N ASP A 122 -9.13 7.73 -0.85
CA ASP A 122 -8.29 7.16 -1.91
C ASP A 122 -8.75 7.60 -3.30
N PHE A 123 -10.07 7.70 -3.52
CA PHE A 123 -10.66 8.09 -4.81
C PHE A 123 -11.01 9.57 -4.94
N GLU A 124 -10.68 10.40 -3.94
CA GLU A 124 -10.97 11.85 -3.97
C GLU A 124 -12.47 12.16 -4.13
N ILE A 125 -13.31 11.34 -3.51
CA ILE A 125 -14.76 11.46 -3.60
C ILE A 125 -15.25 12.32 -2.43
N GLY A 126 -15.78 13.50 -2.76
CA GLY A 126 -16.40 14.42 -1.82
C GLY A 126 -15.42 15.46 -1.24
N ASN A 127 -15.91 16.69 -1.08
CA ASN A 127 -15.09 17.84 -0.69
C ASN A 127 -14.76 17.87 0.82
N GLU A 128 -15.59 17.23 1.65
CA GLU A 128 -15.48 17.27 3.13
C GLU A 128 -14.90 15.98 3.73
N THR A 129 -14.49 15.01 2.89
CA THR A 129 -14.07 13.68 3.33
C THR A 129 -12.86 13.72 4.27
N THR A 130 -11.96 14.70 4.12
CA THR A 130 -10.84 14.88 5.05
C THR A 130 -11.30 15.31 6.44
N GLU A 131 -12.28 16.23 6.53
CA GLU A 131 -12.82 16.70 7.81
C GLU A 131 -13.64 15.59 8.50
N GLU A 132 -14.41 14.84 7.71
CA GLU A 132 -15.14 13.65 8.16
C GLU A 132 -14.19 12.62 8.76
N PHE A 133 -13.08 12.31 8.06
CA PHE A 133 -12.05 11.41 8.56
C PHE A 133 -11.44 11.89 9.87
N LEU A 134 -11.01 13.15 9.94
CA LEU A 134 -10.40 13.70 11.16
C LEU A 134 -11.39 13.70 12.33
N SER A 135 -12.66 13.98 12.06
CA SER A 135 -13.72 13.92 13.07
C SER A 135 -13.94 12.49 13.56
N PHE A 136 -13.99 11.53 12.64
CA PHE A 136 -14.12 10.11 12.97
C PHE A 136 -12.99 9.63 13.90
N ILE A 137 -11.73 9.89 13.54
CA ILE A 137 -10.58 9.49 14.35
C ILE A 137 -10.62 10.09 15.75
N ARG A 138 -11.04 11.36 15.88
CA ARG A 138 -11.14 12.06 17.17
C ARG A 138 -12.31 11.59 18.02
N ILE A 139 -13.48 11.36 17.42
CA ILE A 139 -14.68 10.92 18.13
C ILE A 139 -14.51 9.50 18.65
N HIS A 140 -13.95 8.62 17.81
CA HIS A 140 -13.79 7.20 18.13
C HIS A 140 -12.45 6.88 18.80
N ASP A 141 -11.55 7.86 18.93
CA ASP A 141 -10.18 7.63 19.42
C ASP A 141 -9.51 6.44 18.71
N THR A 142 -9.64 6.42 17.38
CA THR A 142 -9.28 5.27 16.55
C THR A 142 -7.79 4.98 16.66
N SER A 143 -7.45 3.74 17.03
CA SER A 143 -6.06 3.37 17.22
C SER A 143 -5.26 3.29 15.93
N MET A 144 -3.94 3.41 16.08
CA MET A 144 -3.00 3.20 14.99
C MET A 144 -3.07 1.77 14.44
N ALA A 145 -3.22 0.78 15.33
CA ALA A 145 -3.39 -0.62 14.95
C ALA A 145 -4.65 -0.84 14.10
N THR A 146 -5.76 -0.15 14.43
CA THR A 146 -6.96 -0.15 13.59
C THR A 146 -6.65 0.42 12.22
N LEU A 147 -6.05 1.61 12.15
CA LEU A 147 -5.70 2.26 10.87
C LEU A 147 -4.77 1.41 10.01
N GLU A 148 -3.72 0.83 10.58
CA GLU A 148 -2.80 -0.08 9.89
C GLU A 148 -3.55 -1.28 9.31
N THR A 149 -4.42 -1.89 10.11
CA THR A 149 -5.21 -3.05 9.69
C THR A 149 -6.14 -2.68 8.54
N MET A 150 -6.80 -1.52 8.59
CA MET A 150 -7.66 -1.06 7.49
C MET A 150 -6.86 -0.74 6.21
N LEU A 151 -5.68 -0.13 6.33
CA LEU A 151 -4.80 0.16 5.20
C LEU A 151 -4.30 -1.11 4.50
N THR A 152 -4.06 -2.18 5.26
CA THR A 152 -3.51 -3.45 4.74
C THR A 152 -4.58 -4.43 4.25
N THR A 153 -5.81 -4.35 4.76
CA THR A 153 -6.86 -5.34 4.44
C THR A 153 -7.97 -4.82 3.55
N SER A 154 -8.25 -3.51 3.57
CA SER A 154 -9.48 -2.95 3.00
C SER A 154 -9.27 -1.97 1.84
N VAL A 155 -8.03 -1.55 1.59
CA VAL A 155 -7.71 -0.49 0.63
C VAL A 155 -6.99 -1.07 -0.59
N MET A 156 -7.39 -0.62 -1.79
CA MET A 156 -6.80 -1.10 -3.04
C MET A 156 -5.43 -0.51 -3.35
N ARG A 157 -5.19 0.76 -2.97
CA ARG A 157 -3.95 1.51 -3.22
C ARG A 157 -3.32 1.99 -1.92
N SER A 158 -2.91 1.04 -1.08
CA SER A 158 -2.48 1.32 0.29
C SER A 158 -1.34 2.33 0.39
N LEU A 159 -0.38 2.31 -0.54
CA LEU A 159 0.73 3.28 -0.55
C LEU A 159 0.22 4.71 -0.80
N LYS A 160 -0.57 4.91 -1.85
CA LYS A 160 -1.13 6.22 -2.21
C LYS A 160 -1.96 6.79 -1.06
N LEU A 161 -2.81 5.96 -0.45
CA LEU A 161 -3.61 6.40 0.69
C LEU A 161 -2.73 6.68 1.93
N ALA A 162 -1.71 5.88 2.20
CA ALA A 162 -0.79 6.13 3.32
C ALA A 162 -0.06 7.47 3.19
N LEU A 163 0.47 7.81 2.01
CA LEU A 163 1.07 9.14 1.76
C LEU A 163 0.05 10.28 1.94
N LYS A 164 -1.19 10.06 1.51
CA LYS A 164 -2.25 11.05 1.66
C LYS A 164 -2.63 11.29 3.11
N LEU A 165 -2.79 10.21 3.87
CA LEU A 165 -3.05 10.26 5.30
C LEU A 165 -1.89 10.92 6.06
N GLU A 166 -0.64 10.71 5.64
CA GLU A 166 0.54 11.34 6.27
C GLU A 166 0.43 12.86 6.17
N ASN A 167 0.15 13.36 4.95
CA ASN A 167 -0.06 14.78 4.72
C ASN A 167 -1.28 15.33 5.49
N ILE A 168 -2.38 14.56 5.60
CA ILE A 168 -3.54 14.95 6.41
C ILE A 168 -3.15 15.10 7.89
N PHE A 169 -2.39 14.15 8.45
CA PHE A 169 -1.97 14.21 9.85
C PHE A 169 -0.97 15.33 10.12
N GLU A 170 -0.01 15.55 9.23
CA GLU A 170 0.93 16.67 9.30
C GLU A 170 0.19 18.01 9.31
N THR A 171 -0.67 18.24 8.32
CA THR A 171 -1.43 19.50 8.20
C THR A 171 -2.41 19.73 9.35
N SER A 172 -2.92 18.65 9.95
CA SER A 172 -3.85 18.71 11.09
C SER A 172 -3.15 18.72 12.46
N GLY A 173 -1.82 18.65 12.50
CA GLY A 173 -1.03 18.65 13.74
C GLY A 173 -1.14 17.37 14.58
N LEU A 174 -1.60 16.26 14.00
CA LEU A 174 -1.76 14.96 14.67
C LEU A 174 -0.45 14.16 14.66
N LYS A 175 0.57 14.68 15.35
CA LYS A 175 1.97 14.17 15.28
C LYS A 175 2.12 12.68 15.60
N GLY A 176 1.33 12.15 16.54
CA GLY A 176 1.38 10.73 16.88
C GLY A 176 0.99 9.84 15.68
N TYR A 177 -0.06 10.23 14.95
CA TYR A 177 -0.52 9.53 13.75
C TYR A 177 0.46 9.68 12.60
N GLU A 178 1.01 10.88 12.43
CA GLU A 178 2.01 11.16 11.41
C GLU A 178 3.26 10.30 11.59
N ILE A 179 3.86 10.27 12.78
CA ILE A 179 5.06 9.46 13.08
C ILE A 179 4.78 7.98 12.85
N TYR A 180 3.64 7.49 13.36
CA TYR A 180 3.25 6.09 13.16
C TYR A 180 3.13 5.76 11.67
N LEU A 181 2.51 6.65 10.88
CA LEU A 181 2.32 6.39 9.47
C LEU A 181 3.62 6.44 8.67
N LEU A 182 4.56 7.31 9.05
CA LEU A 182 5.91 7.31 8.48
C LEU A 182 6.65 5.99 8.78
N LEU A 183 6.52 5.46 10.00
CA LEU A 183 7.07 4.15 10.36
C LEU A 183 6.40 3.01 9.58
N PHE A 184 5.08 3.07 9.42
CA PHE A 184 4.32 2.13 8.60
C PHE A 184 4.81 2.16 7.14
N ILE A 185 4.99 3.34 6.56
CA ILE A 185 5.51 3.49 5.20
C ILE A 185 6.92 2.90 5.09
N GLU A 186 7.82 3.20 6.01
CA GLU A 186 9.18 2.64 5.98
C GLU A 186 9.19 1.12 6.18
N LYS A 187 8.25 0.56 6.96
CA LYS A 187 8.12 -0.89 7.18
C LYS A 187 7.62 -1.63 5.94
N HIS A 188 6.62 -1.08 5.24
CA HIS A 188 5.94 -1.77 4.13
C HIS A 188 6.49 -1.40 2.75
N TRP A 189 7.04 -0.20 2.60
CA TRP A 189 7.62 0.35 1.37
C TRP A 189 8.95 1.02 1.68
N THR A 190 9.93 0.21 2.10
CA THR A 190 11.27 0.67 2.50
C THR A 190 11.94 1.52 1.42
N GLY A 191 12.80 2.46 1.83
CA GLY A 191 13.72 3.14 0.91
C GLY A 191 13.29 4.55 0.49
N ASN A 192 12.23 5.11 1.06
CA ASN A 192 11.86 6.50 0.82
C ASN A 192 12.71 7.43 1.70
N TYR A 193 13.64 8.17 1.09
CA TYR A 193 14.55 9.05 1.84
C TYR A 193 13.85 10.29 2.42
N ARG A 194 12.76 10.76 1.82
CA ARG A 194 11.92 11.82 2.42
C ARG A 194 11.34 11.33 3.74
N VAL A 195 10.76 10.13 3.76
CA VAL A 195 10.20 9.51 4.98
C VAL A 195 11.28 9.35 6.05
N ARG A 196 12.45 8.80 5.69
CA ARG A 196 13.58 8.63 6.63
C ARG A 196 14.08 9.95 7.18
N LYS A 197 14.26 10.97 6.35
CA LYS A 197 14.66 12.32 6.77
C LYS A 197 13.65 12.91 7.76
N LYS A 198 12.36 12.71 7.50
CA LYS A 198 11.28 13.17 8.38
C LYS A 198 11.27 12.42 9.72
N LEU A 199 11.40 11.09 9.70
CA LEU A 199 11.57 10.27 10.91
C LEU A 199 12.80 10.70 11.74
N SER A 200 13.93 10.99 11.09
CA SER A 200 15.12 11.49 11.77
C SER A 200 14.92 12.86 12.40
N SER A 201 14.08 13.72 11.81
CA SER A 201 13.70 15.00 12.45
C SER A 201 12.88 14.81 13.74
N TYR A 202 12.23 13.66 13.90
CA TYR A 202 11.55 13.24 15.13
C TYR A 202 12.47 12.48 16.11
N GLY A 203 13.77 12.37 15.81
CA GLY A 203 14.74 11.68 16.65
C GLY A 203 14.79 10.15 16.45
N ILE A 204 14.12 9.63 15.42
CA ILE A 204 14.14 8.20 15.09
C ILE A 204 15.37 7.91 14.22
N GLN A 205 16.19 6.96 14.67
CA GLN A 205 17.45 6.63 14.03
C GLN A 205 17.22 5.92 12.69
N CYS A 206 17.41 6.65 11.58
CA CYS A 206 17.31 6.15 10.21
C CYS A 206 18.47 6.71 9.38
N SER A 207 18.91 5.98 8.34
CA SER A 207 19.86 6.54 7.38
C SER A 207 19.12 7.52 6.45
N SER A 208 19.20 8.82 6.74
CA SER A 208 18.51 9.87 5.98
C SER A 208 19.27 10.36 4.74
N ASP A 209 20.54 10.00 4.60
CA ASP A 209 21.43 10.56 3.58
C ASP A 209 21.72 9.55 2.47
N ILE A 210 21.62 10.02 1.22
CA ILE A 210 22.02 9.26 0.04
C ILE A 210 23.55 9.33 -0.11
N LYS A 211 24.24 8.20 0.09
CA LYS A 211 25.69 8.13 -0.12
C LYS A 211 26.05 8.48 -1.56
N GLY A 212 27.04 9.36 -1.74
CA GLY A 212 27.52 9.78 -3.06
C GLY A 212 26.83 11.04 -3.61
N ILE A 213 25.87 11.61 -2.88
CA ILE A 213 25.23 12.87 -3.25
C ILE A 213 25.65 13.96 -2.27
N ALA A 214 26.09 15.10 -2.80
CA ALA A 214 26.51 16.24 -1.98
C ALA A 214 25.31 16.87 -1.26
N GLY A 215 25.52 17.36 -0.03
CA GLY A 215 24.42 17.85 0.82
C GLY A 215 23.60 18.99 0.22
N ASN A 216 24.23 19.84 -0.61
CA ASN A 216 23.57 20.92 -1.34
C ASN A 216 22.65 20.43 -2.47
N ASP A 217 22.87 19.23 -3.01
CA ASP A 217 22.05 18.66 -4.09
C ASP A 217 20.86 17.86 -3.52
N MET A 218 20.87 17.53 -2.22
CA MET A 218 19.84 16.73 -1.57
C MET A 218 18.42 17.30 -1.69
N GLU A 219 18.28 18.63 -1.68
CA GLU A 219 16.96 19.27 -1.80
C GLU A 219 16.29 18.99 -3.15
N ILE A 220 17.09 18.84 -4.21
CA ILE A 220 16.60 18.58 -5.57
C ILE A 220 16.52 17.06 -5.82
N VAL A 221 17.41 16.29 -5.21
CA VAL A 221 17.52 14.84 -5.39
C VAL A 221 16.44 14.07 -4.62
N ILE A 222 16.15 14.43 -3.37
CA ILE A 222 15.20 13.68 -2.53
C ILE A 222 13.80 13.60 -3.18
N PRO A 223 13.22 14.69 -3.73
CA PRO A 223 11.94 14.59 -4.42
C PRO A 223 11.99 13.68 -5.65
N LEU A 224 13.09 13.70 -6.40
CA LEU A 224 13.28 12.80 -7.55
C LEU A 224 13.40 11.33 -7.10
N GLN A 225 14.12 11.07 -6.01
CA GLN A 225 14.23 9.74 -5.42
C GLN A 225 12.87 9.23 -4.97
N GLU A 226 12.04 10.08 -4.36
CA GLU A 226 10.67 9.70 -3.98
C GLU A 226 9.83 9.31 -5.21
N LEU A 227 9.95 10.02 -6.34
CA LEU A 227 9.24 9.64 -7.56
C LEU A 227 9.72 8.29 -8.12
N MET A 228 11.03 8.01 -8.07
CA MET A 228 11.59 6.72 -8.45
C MET A 228 11.10 5.58 -7.54
N TRP A 229 11.06 5.83 -6.23
CA TRP A 229 10.51 4.90 -5.25
C TRP A 229 9.01 4.63 -5.48
N LYS A 230 8.22 5.66 -5.84
CA LYS A 230 6.82 5.49 -6.23
C LYS A 230 6.67 4.62 -7.49
N LEU A 231 7.53 4.83 -8.50
CA LEU A 231 7.55 3.99 -9.70
C LEU A 231 7.90 2.53 -9.37
N LEU A 232 8.86 2.29 -8.48
CA LEU A 232 9.23 0.95 -8.02
C LEU A 232 8.02 0.21 -7.42
N TYR A 233 7.19 0.92 -6.67
CA TYR A 233 5.96 0.40 -6.09
C TYR A 233 4.71 0.58 -6.96
N LYS A 234 4.90 0.85 -8.27
CA LYS A 234 3.86 0.90 -9.29
C LYS A 234 2.75 1.92 -9.00
N ASP A 235 3.10 3.05 -8.38
CA ASP A 235 2.18 4.18 -8.29
C ASP A 235 2.03 4.82 -9.69
N ASN A 236 0.78 5.00 -10.12
CA ASN A 236 0.46 5.40 -11.49
C ASN A 236 1.04 6.78 -11.82
N ASP A 237 1.47 6.96 -13.08
CA ASP A 237 2.01 8.20 -13.65
C ASP A 237 3.35 8.68 -13.07
N SER A 238 3.96 7.94 -12.14
CA SER A 238 5.26 8.28 -11.54
C SER A 238 6.35 8.49 -12.59
N GLU A 239 6.38 7.66 -13.64
CA GLU A 239 7.32 7.77 -14.76
C GLU A 239 7.22 9.11 -15.50
N LYS A 240 5.99 9.64 -15.66
CA LYS A 240 5.74 10.94 -16.31
C LYS A 240 6.15 12.09 -15.41
N GLU A 241 5.91 11.96 -14.11
CA GLU A 241 6.35 12.94 -13.12
C GLU A 241 7.89 13.02 -13.05
N ILE A 242 8.59 11.88 -13.15
CA ILE A 242 10.06 11.82 -13.20
C ILE A 242 10.58 12.61 -14.40
N ALA A 243 10.05 12.37 -15.59
CA ALA A 243 10.50 13.06 -16.80
C ALA A 243 10.24 14.58 -16.73
N LYS A 244 9.06 15.00 -16.25
CA LYS A 244 8.74 16.41 -16.02
C LYS A 244 9.67 17.04 -14.98
N TYR A 245 10.00 16.31 -13.92
CA TYR A 245 10.89 16.78 -12.87
C TYR A 245 12.32 17.00 -13.39
N LEU A 246 12.85 16.04 -14.16
CA LEU A 246 14.18 16.13 -14.78
C LEU A 246 14.27 17.26 -15.81
N LYS A 247 13.17 17.58 -16.49
CA LYS A 247 13.11 18.71 -17.43
C LYS A 247 13.10 20.07 -16.74
N LYS A 248 12.50 20.15 -15.55
CA LYS A 248 12.37 21.39 -14.78
C LYS A 248 13.59 21.68 -13.91
N ASN A 249 14.26 20.64 -13.41
CA ASN A 249 15.33 20.76 -12.44
C ASN A 249 16.66 20.27 -13.00
N THR A 250 17.72 21.02 -12.75
CA THR A 250 19.08 20.65 -13.18
C THR A 250 19.64 19.56 -12.28
N ILE A 251 19.50 18.30 -12.67
CA ILE A 251 20.12 17.14 -12.02
C ILE A 251 21.42 16.79 -12.75
N THR A 252 22.52 16.65 -12.03
CA THR A 252 23.79 16.24 -12.64
C THR A 252 23.73 14.79 -13.15
N ASN A 253 24.56 14.45 -14.13
CA ASN A 253 24.62 13.08 -14.65
C ASN A 253 25.10 12.07 -13.58
N GLU A 254 26.03 12.48 -12.71
CA GLU A 254 26.52 11.67 -11.60
C GLU A 254 25.43 11.42 -10.55
N SER A 255 24.67 12.45 -10.16
CA SER A 255 23.54 12.28 -9.24
C SER A 255 22.47 11.39 -9.85
N TRP A 256 22.17 11.55 -11.14
CA TRP A 256 21.20 10.69 -11.83
C TRP A 256 21.66 9.23 -11.87
N LYS A 257 22.93 8.97 -12.22
CA LYS A 257 23.51 7.62 -12.21
C LYS A 257 23.52 7.01 -10.80
N THR A 258 23.79 7.82 -9.78
CA THR A 258 23.73 7.39 -8.38
C THR A 258 22.32 6.96 -7.98
N LEU A 259 21.30 7.74 -8.36
CA LEU A 259 19.89 7.42 -8.08
C LEU A 259 19.43 6.14 -8.78
N LEU A 260 19.86 5.89 -10.02
CA LEU A 260 19.54 4.65 -10.74
C LEU A 260 20.05 3.40 -10.02
N GLY A 261 21.19 3.50 -9.32
CA GLY A 261 21.77 2.39 -8.55
C GLY A 261 21.29 2.25 -7.10
N LEU A 262 20.46 3.18 -6.62
CA LEU A 262 20.16 3.34 -5.19
C LEU A 262 19.27 2.23 -4.62
N ASP A 263 18.18 1.93 -5.33
CA ASP A 263 17.16 0.97 -4.88
C ASP A 263 17.47 -0.48 -5.29
N GLY A 264 18.59 -0.70 -5.99
CA GLY A 264 19.06 -2.04 -6.38
C GLY A 264 18.08 -2.81 -7.29
N VAL A 265 17.25 -2.10 -8.06
CA VAL A 265 16.23 -2.67 -8.95
C VAL A 265 16.90 -3.55 -10.00
N LYS A 266 16.43 -4.81 -10.14
CA LYS A 266 17.03 -5.81 -11.04
C LYS A 266 16.22 -6.02 -12.31
N GLU A 267 14.97 -5.61 -12.28
CA GLU A 267 13.98 -5.69 -13.34
C GLU A 267 14.33 -4.66 -14.42
N ILE A 268 14.58 -5.12 -15.65
CA ILE A 268 14.97 -4.24 -16.75
C ILE A 268 13.77 -3.38 -17.18
N GLU A 269 12.56 -3.92 -17.03
CA GLU A 269 11.29 -3.31 -17.35
C GLU A 269 11.12 -1.95 -16.64
N TYR A 270 11.58 -1.84 -15.39
CA TYR A 270 11.58 -0.58 -14.64
C TYR A 270 12.36 0.53 -15.38
N TYR A 271 13.57 0.21 -15.82
CA TYR A 271 14.43 1.15 -16.54
C TYR A 271 13.92 1.43 -17.96
N LEU A 272 13.33 0.45 -18.64
CA LEU A 272 12.74 0.65 -19.96
C LEU A 272 11.50 1.55 -19.93
N LEU A 273 10.68 1.46 -18.88
CA LEU A 273 9.57 2.40 -18.65
C LEU A 273 10.09 3.83 -18.51
N LEU A 274 11.16 4.03 -17.73
CA LEU A 274 11.81 5.34 -17.61
C LEU A 274 12.33 5.83 -18.96
N VAL A 275 13.04 4.99 -19.71
CA VAL A 275 13.57 5.36 -21.04
C VAL A 275 12.43 5.79 -21.96
N ASN A 276 11.35 5.02 -22.05
CA ASN A 276 10.24 5.34 -22.93
C ASN A 276 9.69 6.74 -22.65
N VAL A 277 9.42 7.06 -21.38
CA VAL A 277 8.82 8.34 -21.01
C VAL A 277 9.80 9.51 -21.11
N LEU A 278 11.09 9.28 -20.85
CA LEU A 278 12.13 10.29 -21.08
C LEU A 278 12.25 10.64 -22.57
N LEU A 279 12.11 9.66 -23.47
CA LEU A 279 12.10 9.89 -24.92
C LEU A 279 10.85 10.67 -25.35
N GLU A 280 9.67 10.30 -24.85
CA GLU A 280 8.42 11.03 -25.10
C GLU A 280 8.52 12.51 -24.70
N GLU A 281 9.11 12.79 -23.54
CA GLU A 281 9.28 14.16 -23.00
C GLU A 281 10.51 14.91 -23.54
N ARG A 282 11.27 14.29 -24.45
CA ARG A 282 12.50 14.80 -25.09
C ARG A 282 13.64 15.10 -24.11
N VAL A 283 13.77 14.28 -23.07
CA VAL A 283 14.88 14.32 -22.09
C VAL A 283 15.95 13.29 -22.48
N PHE A 284 16.53 13.48 -23.67
CA PHE A 284 17.35 12.48 -24.35
C PHE A 284 18.65 12.13 -23.62
N ASP A 285 19.32 13.12 -23.04
CA ASP A 285 20.57 12.95 -22.29
C ASP A 285 20.37 12.00 -21.10
N LYS A 286 19.26 12.14 -20.37
CA LYS A 286 18.92 11.25 -19.25
C LYS A 286 18.50 9.87 -19.72
N ALA A 287 17.78 9.76 -20.83
CA ALA A 287 17.42 8.47 -21.42
C ALA A 287 18.65 7.64 -21.81
N VAL A 288 19.67 8.30 -22.39
CA VAL A 288 20.96 7.67 -22.72
C VAL A 288 21.64 7.11 -21.48
N ILE A 289 21.70 7.89 -20.38
CA ILE A 289 22.32 7.43 -19.12
C ILE A 289 21.59 6.21 -18.54
N VAL A 290 20.26 6.16 -18.63
CA VAL A 290 19.50 4.98 -18.16
C VAL A 290 19.87 3.73 -18.97
N LEU A 291 20.00 3.85 -20.29
CA LEU A 291 20.38 2.71 -21.14
C LEU A 291 21.83 2.27 -20.91
N GLU A 292 22.75 3.22 -20.78
CA GLU A 292 24.14 2.93 -20.40
C GLU A 292 24.20 2.18 -19.07
N PHE A 293 23.42 2.62 -18.08
CA PHE A 293 23.30 1.94 -16.79
C PHE A 293 22.76 0.51 -16.93
N VAL A 294 21.71 0.29 -17.74
CA VAL A 294 21.18 -1.06 -18.00
C VAL A 294 22.22 -1.96 -18.64
N ILE A 295 22.98 -1.46 -19.62
CA ILE A 295 24.04 -2.21 -20.30
C ILE A 295 25.19 -2.54 -19.35
N GLU A 296 25.57 -1.62 -18.46
CA GLU A 296 26.57 -1.88 -17.41
C GLU A 296 26.12 -3.01 -16.47
N GLN A 297 24.83 -3.08 -16.12
CA GLN A 297 24.29 -4.11 -15.23
C GLN A 297 24.03 -5.45 -15.93
N LYS A 298 23.62 -5.42 -17.20
CA LYS A 298 23.29 -6.62 -18.01
C LYS A 298 23.76 -6.44 -19.47
N PRO A 299 25.06 -6.64 -19.74
CA PRO A 299 25.64 -6.47 -21.07
C PRO A 299 25.00 -7.37 -22.15
N GLU A 300 24.45 -8.51 -21.75
CA GLU A 300 23.79 -9.48 -22.62
C GLU A 300 22.40 -9.04 -23.11
N TYR A 301 21.83 -7.95 -22.56
CA TYR A 301 20.51 -7.47 -22.95
C TYR A 301 20.57 -6.64 -24.24
N GLU A 302 20.62 -7.35 -25.38
CA GLU A 302 20.68 -6.77 -26.73
C GLU A 302 19.69 -5.63 -27.01
N PRO A 303 18.41 -5.66 -26.53
CA PRO A 303 17.47 -4.59 -26.81
C PRO A 303 17.90 -3.22 -26.29
N ALA A 304 18.60 -3.14 -25.15
CA ALA A 304 19.09 -1.86 -24.62
C ALA A 304 20.22 -1.29 -25.47
N VAL A 305 21.12 -2.14 -25.97
CA VAL A 305 22.21 -1.73 -26.88
C VAL A 305 21.63 -1.18 -28.18
N TYR A 306 20.69 -1.90 -28.79
CA TYR A 306 20.03 -1.48 -30.01
C TYR A 306 19.30 -0.14 -29.84
N LEU A 307 18.56 0.03 -28.74
CA LEU A 307 17.83 1.27 -28.46
C LEU A 307 18.78 2.46 -28.26
N LEU A 308 19.91 2.24 -27.56
CA LEU A 308 20.93 3.26 -27.35
C LEU A 308 21.54 3.75 -28.67
N GLU A 309 21.88 2.83 -29.58
CA GLU A 309 22.39 3.18 -30.91
C GLU A 309 21.39 4.03 -31.70
N LYS A 310 20.09 3.67 -31.66
CA LYS A 310 19.03 4.39 -32.35
C LYS A 310 18.82 5.81 -31.81
N ILE A 311 18.84 5.98 -30.49
CA ILE A 311 18.71 7.31 -29.87
C ILE A 311 19.89 8.20 -30.29
N ARG A 312 21.13 7.69 -30.18
CA ARG A 312 22.34 8.44 -30.56
C ARG A 312 22.33 8.85 -32.04
N GLN A 313 21.89 7.97 -32.94
CA GLN A 313 21.70 8.31 -34.36
C GLN A 313 20.71 9.47 -34.54
N SER A 314 19.55 9.40 -33.89
CA SER A 314 18.51 10.43 -34.03
C SER A 314 18.94 11.79 -33.47
N VAL A 315 19.68 11.83 -32.35
CA VAL A 315 20.16 13.08 -31.76
C VAL A 315 21.19 13.74 -32.68
N CYS A 316 22.14 12.98 -33.23
CA CYS A 316 23.12 13.48 -34.19
C CYS A 316 22.50 14.01 -35.50
N GLU A 317 21.43 13.37 -36.00
CA GLU A 317 20.72 13.84 -37.19
C GLU A 317 19.96 15.15 -36.94
N THR A 318 19.48 15.36 -35.71
CA THR A 318 18.74 16.57 -35.33
C THR A 318 19.66 17.78 -35.09
N GLU A 319 20.90 17.55 -34.62
CA GLU A 319 21.90 18.61 -34.43
C GLU A 319 22.59 19.05 -35.73
N ASN A 320 22.68 18.17 -36.73
CA ASN A 320 23.27 18.49 -38.04
C ASN A 320 22.26 19.00 -39.09
N GLY A 321 20.98 19.14 -38.71
CA GLY A 321 19.88 19.62 -39.57
C GLY A 321 19.44 21.07 -39.34
N LEU A 322 20.17 21.81 -38.49
CA LEU A 322 20.11 23.27 -38.32
C LEU A 322 21.33 23.91 -39.01
#